data_AF-A0A355CB23-F1
#
_entry.id   AF-A0A355CB23-F1
#
_cell.length_a   1.000
_cell.length_b   1.000
_cell.length_c   1.000
_cell.angle_alpha   90.00
_cell.angle_beta   90.00
_cell.angle_gamma   90.00
#
_symmetry.space_group_name_H-M   'P 1'
#
loop_
_entity.id
_entity.type
_entity.pdbx_description
1 polymer ?
#
loop_
_entity_poly.entity_id
_entity_poly.type
_entity_poly.pdbx_seq_one_letter_code
_entity_poly.pdbx_strand_id
1 'polypeptide(L)'
;FIAVILIIVFAAAMVWNYVKRRETAFIIIGLGLIVLAAGWIMHFFNLPVNPGLLALVALGLVAVYLAYLSLRFWKKVYLYILLFVVGSFAFVESSEYVFNDVLQPHQQMRIKVTLGMEQDLRGSGYHVGQSKIAIGSGGMSGKGFLNGTQTKLKYVPEQDTDFIFCTIGEEWGFIGSTIILLLFAVFIL
;
A
#
# COMPACT_ATOMS: atom_id res chain seq x y z
N PHE A 1 -1.75 -10.67 5.80
CA PHE A 1 -0.61 -11.62 5.95
C PHE A 1 0.74 -10.91 6.11
N ILE A 2 1.19 -10.08 5.15
CA ILE A 2 2.48 -9.35 5.24
C ILE A 2 2.59 -8.50 6.52
N ALA A 3 1.52 -7.78 6.87
CA ALA A 3 1.48 -6.97 8.09
C ALA A 3 1.77 -7.78 9.36
N VAL A 4 1.26 -9.01 9.48
CA VAL A 4 1.49 -9.87 10.65
C VAL A 4 2.94 -10.33 10.73
N ILE A 5 3.55 -10.69 9.60
CA ILE A 5 4.98 -11.02 9.55
C ILE A 5 5.81 -9.82 10.02
N LEU A 6 5.49 -8.62 9.54
CA LEU A 6 6.17 -7.39 9.97
C LEU A 6 6.01 -7.16 11.47
N ILE A 7 4.81 -7.31 12.03
CA ILE A 7 4.57 -7.17 13.47
C ILE A 7 5.46 -8.12 14.28
N ILE A 8 5.57 -9.39 13.87
CA ILE A 8 6.41 -10.39 14.54
C ILE A 8 7.90 -10.02 14.45
N VAL A 9 8.36 -9.58 13.27
CA VAL A 9 9.75 -9.15 13.05
C VAL A 9 10.08 -7.91 13.90
N PHE A 10 9.20 -6.91 13.93
CA PHE A 10 9.37 -5.72 14.76
C PHE A 10 9.35 -6.08 16.25
N ALA A 11 8.48 -6.98 16.69
CA ALA A 11 8.46 -7.46 18.06
C ALA A 11 9.80 -8.12 18.45
N ALA A 12 10.34 -8.99 17.59
CA ALA A 12 11.65 -9.61 17.81
C ALA A 12 12.79 -8.58 17.82
N ALA A 13 12.78 -7.60 16.91
CA ALA A 13 13.76 -6.52 16.85
C ALA A 13 13.73 -5.67 18.13
N MET A 14 12.54 -5.36 18.66
CA MET A 14 12.40 -4.64 19.93
C MET A 14 12.93 -5.46 21.11
N VAL A 15 12.67 -6.77 21.17
CA VAL A 15 13.22 -7.63 22.22
C VAL A 15 14.75 -7.67 22.15
N TRP A 16 15.31 -7.77 20.94
CA TRP A 16 16.76 -7.71 20.74
C TRP A 16 17.31 -6.38 21.25
N ASN A 17 16.74 -5.24 20.86
CA ASN A 17 17.32 -3.94 21.16
C ASN A 17 17.13 -3.53 22.63
N TYR A 18 15.92 -3.67 23.18
CA TYR A 18 15.60 -3.20 24.52
C TYR A 18 15.97 -4.19 25.63
N VAL A 19 15.79 -5.49 25.38
CA VAL A 19 16.05 -6.52 26.40
C VAL A 19 17.45 -7.13 26.25
N LYS A 20 18.10 -6.96 25.09
CA LYS A 20 19.43 -7.52 24.75
C LYS A 20 19.50 -9.04 24.89
N ARG A 21 18.36 -9.73 24.83
CA ARG A 21 18.26 -11.20 24.84
C ARG A 21 18.03 -11.72 23.43
N ARG A 22 19.10 -12.17 22.79
CA ARG A 22 19.06 -12.72 21.42
C ARG A 22 18.21 -13.99 21.34
N GLU A 23 18.33 -14.89 22.32
CA GLU A 23 17.56 -16.14 22.37
C GLU A 23 16.05 -15.90 22.29
N THR A 24 15.54 -14.95 23.08
CA THR A 24 14.12 -14.61 23.10
C THR A 24 13.63 -14.03 21.77
N ALA A 25 14.46 -13.20 21.11
CA ALA A 25 14.14 -12.68 19.79
C ALA A 25 14.08 -13.78 18.72
N PHE A 26 15.03 -14.72 18.75
CA PHE A 26 15.02 -15.89 17.86
C PHE A 26 13.83 -16.81 18.13
N ILE A 27 13.42 -17.00 19.38
CA ILE A 27 12.21 -17.77 19.71
C ILE A 27 10.95 -17.12 19.14
N ILE A 28 10.82 -15.79 19.21
CA ILE A 28 9.67 -15.07 18.64
C ILE A 28 9.60 -15.25 17.12
N ILE A 29 10.74 -15.10 16.43
CA ILE A 29 10.81 -15.32 14.97
C ILE A 29 10.53 -16.80 14.64
N GLY A 30 11.10 -17.72 15.41
CA GLY A 30 10.92 -19.16 15.26
C GLY A 30 9.45 -19.57 15.41
N LEU A 31 8.76 -19.07 16.43
CA LEU A 31 7.33 -19.30 16.64
C LEU A 31 6.51 -18.82 15.44
N GLY A 32 6.79 -17.62 14.94
CA GLY A 32 6.14 -17.10 13.73
C GLY A 32 6.39 -17.99 12.51
N LEU A 33 7.65 -18.34 12.26
CA LEU A 33 8.04 -19.18 11.11
C LEU A 33 7.45 -20.59 11.18
N ILE A 34 7.36 -21.20 12.36
CA ILE A 34 6.76 -22.54 12.53
C ILE A 34 5.30 -22.52 12.11
N VAL A 35 4.52 -21.52 12.55
CA VAL A 35 3.11 -21.43 12.17
C VAL A 35 2.97 -21.18 10.68
N LEU A 36 3.78 -20.29 10.10
CA LEU A 36 3.77 -20.00 8.66
C LEU A 36 4.16 -21.24 7.82
N ALA A 37 5.18 -21.99 8.27
CA ALA A 37 5.60 -23.24 7.62
C ALA A 37 4.50 -24.31 7.72
N ALA A 38 3.84 -24.44 8.87
CA ALA A 38 2.69 -25.34 9.02
C ALA A 38 1.55 -24.97 8.06
N GLY A 39 1.27 -23.68 7.88
CA GLY A 39 0.30 -23.20 6.90
C GLY A 39 0.66 -23.53 5.47
N TRP A 40 1.94 -23.37 5.11
CA TRP A 40 2.44 -23.72 3.78
C TRP A 40 2.36 -25.23 3.52
N ILE A 41 2.69 -26.06 4.51
CA ILE A 41 2.55 -27.52 4.44
C ILE A 41 1.09 -27.92 4.26
N MET A 42 0.17 -27.35 5.05
CA MET A 42 -1.25 -27.66 4.92
C MET A 42 -1.82 -27.24 3.55
N HIS A 43 -1.36 -26.13 2.99
CA HIS A 43 -1.69 -25.73 1.62
C HIS A 43 -1.15 -26.74 0.59
N PHE A 44 0.06 -27.27 0.78
CA PHE A 44 0.62 -28.31 -0.09
C PHE A 44 -0.24 -29.59 -0.10
N PHE A 45 -0.93 -29.90 0.99
CA PHE A 45 -1.86 -31.03 1.10
C PHE A 45 -3.30 -30.70 0.68
N ASN A 46 -3.56 -29.56 0.02
CA ASN A 46 -4.89 -29.10 -0.40
C ASN A 46 -5.93 -29.01 0.73
N LEU A 47 -5.50 -28.83 1.98
CA LEU A 47 -6.42 -28.58 3.09
C LEU A 47 -6.94 -27.12 2.99
N PRO A 48 -8.24 -26.88 3.25
CA PRO A 48 -8.78 -25.53 3.27
C PRO A 48 -8.29 -24.80 4.51
N VAL A 49 -7.18 -24.06 4.35
CA VAL A 49 -6.62 -23.23 5.42
C VAL A 49 -6.99 -21.78 5.19
N ASN A 50 -7.65 -21.17 6.16
CA ASN A 50 -7.88 -19.73 6.15
C ASN A 50 -6.60 -18.99 6.56
N PRO A 51 -5.99 -18.17 5.67
CA PRO A 51 -4.76 -17.44 6.00
C PRO A 51 -4.92 -16.46 7.17
N GLY A 52 -6.13 -15.92 7.39
CA GLY A 52 -6.42 -15.01 8.50
C GLY A 52 -6.36 -15.73 9.85
N LEU A 53 -6.97 -16.92 9.94
CA LEU A 53 -6.91 -17.76 11.15
C LEU A 53 -5.46 -18.12 11.49
N LEU A 54 -4.67 -18.45 10.48
CA LEU A 54 -3.28 -18.84 10.65
C LEU A 54 -2.41 -17.67 11.16
N ALA A 55 -2.66 -16.47 10.64
CA ALA A 55 -2.01 -15.26 11.10
C ALA A 55 -2.39 -14.91 12.56
N LEU A 56 -3.65 -15.10 12.93
CA LEU A 56 -4.14 -14.95 14.31
C LEU A 56 -3.47 -15.93 15.27
N VAL A 57 -3.33 -17.20 14.88
CA VAL A 57 -2.64 -18.21 15.69
C VAL A 57 -1.16 -17.83 15.89
N ALA A 58 -0.47 -17.40 14.84
CA ALA A 58 0.93 -16.97 14.93
C ALA A 58 1.10 -15.79 15.91
N LEU A 59 0.27 -14.76 15.75
CA LEU A 59 0.33 -13.56 16.57
C LEU A 59 -0.11 -13.83 18.02
N GLY A 60 -1.11 -14.70 18.21
CA GLY A 60 -1.56 -15.17 19.51
C GLY A 60 -0.48 -15.93 20.29
N LEU A 61 0.25 -16.84 19.64
CA LEU A 61 1.37 -17.55 20.27
C LEU A 61 2.49 -16.59 20.70
N VAL A 62 2.84 -15.61 19.85
CA VAL A 62 3.82 -14.58 20.19
C VAL A 62 3.34 -13.72 21.36
N ALA A 63 2.07 -13.31 21.36
CA ALA A 63 1.47 -12.54 22.44
C ALA A 63 1.45 -13.31 23.78
N VAL A 64 1.06 -14.59 23.76
CA VAL A 64 1.08 -15.47 24.94
C VAL A 64 2.51 -15.65 25.46
N TYR A 65 3.48 -15.86 24.58
CA TYR A 65 4.89 -15.98 24.96
C TYR A 65 5.42 -14.68 25.60
N LEU A 66 5.10 -13.53 25.03
CA LEU A 66 5.47 -12.22 25.60
C LEU A 66 4.78 -11.97 26.96
N ALA A 67 3.51 -12.34 27.11
CA ALA A 67 2.79 -12.25 28.38
C ALA A 67 3.42 -13.15 29.45
N TYR A 68 3.78 -14.38 29.09
CA TYR A 68 4.50 -15.31 29.96
C TYR A 68 5.85 -14.72 30.43
N LEU A 69 6.62 -14.15 29.51
CA LEU A 69 7.90 -13.49 29.85
C LEU A 69 7.71 -12.26 30.73
N SER A 70 6.65 -11.48 30.48
CA SER A 70 6.29 -10.32 31.29
C SER A 70 6.00 -10.73 32.74
N LEU A 71 5.20 -11.78 32.94
CA LEU A 71 4.86 -12.31 34.26
C LEU A 71 6.06 -12.97 34.97
N ARG A 72 6.89 -13.70 34.24
CA ARG A 72 8.04 -14.42 34.83
C ARG A 72 9.17 -13.49 35.25
N PHE A 73 9.50 -12.50 34.42
CA PHE A 73 10.65 -11.62 34.68
C PHE A 73 10.26 -10.28 35.32
N TRP A 74 8.98 -9.96 35.46
CA TRP A 74 8.47 -8.70 36.01
C TRP A 74 9.07 -7.45 35.33
N LYS A 75 9.50 -7.57 34.07
CA LYS A 75 10.05 -6.46 33.29
C LYS A 75 8.95 -5.81 32.45
N LYS A 76 8.64 -4.55 32.75
CA LYS A 76 7.64 -3.73 32.02
C LYS A 76 7.90 -3.63 30.51
N VAL A 77 9.16 -3.81 30.08
CA VAL A 77 9.53 -3.80 28.65
C VAL A 77 8.75 -4.85 27.86
N TYR A 78 8.56 -6.07 28.39
CA TYR A 78 7.78 -7.10 27.69
C TYR A 78 6.30 -6.74 27.59
N LEU A 79 5.75 -6.05 28.59
CA LEU A 79 4.38 -5.55 28.57
C LEU A 79 4.19 -4.48 27.49
N TYR A 80 5.13 -3.55 27.34
CA TYR A 80 5.06 -2.55 26.27
C TYR A 80 5.18 -3.16 24.87
N ILE A 81 6.02 -4.18 24.70
CA ILE A 81 6.13 -4.92 23.43
C ILE A 81 4.83 -5.70 23.14
N LEU A 82 4.22 -6.31 24.16
CA LEU A 82 2.92 -6.95 24.03
C LEU A 82 1.83 -5.96 23.61
N LEU A 83 1.78 -4.78 24.24
CA LEU A 83 0.83 -3.71 23.90
C LEU A 83 1.04 -3.24 22.46
N PHE A 84 2.30 -3.11 22.02
CA PHE A 84 2.61 -2.84 20.61
C PHE A 84 2.04 -3.91 19.68
N VAL A 85 2.28 -5.19 19.96
CA VAL A 85 1.79 -6.29 19.11
C VAL A 85 0.26 -6.28 19.00
N VAL A 86 -0.43 -6.16 20.14
CA VAL A 86 -1.90 -6.11 20.19
C VAL A 86 -2.43 -4.84 19.51
N GLY A 87 -1.82 -3.69 19.76
CA GLY A 87 -2.22 -2.41 19.19
C GLY A 87 -2.02 -2.34 17.68
N SER A 88 -0.88 -2.84 17.18
CA SER A 88 -0.63 -2.93 15.73
C SER A 88 -1.61 -3.86 15.04
N PHE A 89 -1.94 -5.01 15.66
CA PHE A 89 -2.93 -5.92 15.11
C PHE A 89 -4.32 -5.26 15.06
N ALA A 90 -4.76 -4.65 16.17
CA ALA A 90 -6.05 -3.94 16.22
C ALA A 90 -6.13 -2.80 15.20
N PHE A 91 -5.03 -2.08 14.95
CA PHE A 91 -4.97 -1.03 13.94
C PHE A 91 -5.13 -1.57 12.51
N VAL A 92 -4.48 -2.70 12.20
CA VAL A 92 -4.61 -3.34 10.87
C VAL A 92 -6.04 -3.77 10.61
N GLU A 93 -6.66 -4.48 11.55
CA GLU A 93 -8.05 -4.94 11.43
C GLU A 93 -9.03 -3.76 11.36
N SER A 94 -8.79 -2.71 12.15
CA SER A 94 -9.59 -1.48 12.11
C SER A 94 -9.53 -0.80 10.74
N SER A 95 -8.35 -0.74 10.11
CA SER A 95 -8.22 -0.16 8.76
C SER A 95 -9.02 -0.93 7.72
N GLU A 96 -9.06 -2.26 7.81
CA GLU A 96 -9.82 -3.10 6.89
C GLU A 96 -11.33 -2.91 7.10
N TYR A 97 -11.79 -2.89 8.36
CA TYR A 97 -13.18 -2.62 8.71
C TYR A 97 -13.64 -1.23 8.25
N VAL A 98 -12.86 -0.18 8.53
CA VAL A 98 -13.19 1.18 8.10
C VAL A 98 -13.28 1.24 6.58
N PHE A 99 -12.37 0.57 5.88
CA PHE A 99 -12.38 0.58 4.42
C PHE A 99 -13.62 -0.12 3.85
N ASN A 100 -13.97 -1.29 4.35
CA ASN A 100 -15.03 -2.14 3.77
C ASN A 100 -16.43 -1.77 4.24
N ASP A 101 -16.61 -1.47 5.52
CA ASP A 101 -17.93 -1.34 6.16
C ASP A 101 -18.33 0.13 6.42
N VAL A 102 -17.36 1.03 6.56
CA VAL A 102 -17.63 2.45 6.90
C VAL A 102 -17.62 3.36 5.67
N LEU A 103 -16.68 3.17 4.74
CA LEU A 103 -16.59 4.00 3.54
C LEU A 103 -17.72 3.71 2.56
N GLN A 104 -18.23 4.76 1.92
CA GLN A 104 -19.20 4.61 0.83
C GLN A 104 -18.53 4.00 -0.42
N PRO A 105 -19.27 3.27 -1.28
CA PRO A 105 -18.70 2.61 -2.46
C PRO A 105 -17.90 3.55 -3.38
N HIS A 106 -18.35 4.80 -3.55
CA HIS A 106 -17.64 5.77 -4.38
C HIS A 106 -16.29 6.23 -3.77
N GLN A 107 -16.17 6.23 -2.44
CA GLN A 107 -14.95 6.58 -1.72
C GLN A 107 -13.94 5.43 -1.80
N GLN A 108 -14.39 4.20 -1.60
CA GLN A 108 -13.59 2.99 -1.81
C GLN A 108 -13.05 2.97 -3.24
N MET A 109 -13.92 3.21 -4.22
CA MET A 109 -13.54 3.22 -5.64
C MET A 109 -12.44 4.25 -5.92
N ARG A 110 -12.56 5.49 -5.42
CA ARG A 110 -11.50 6.51 -5.58
C ARG A 110 -10.15 6.07 -5.01
N ILE A 111 -10.14 5.44 -3.83
CA ILE A 111 -8.90 4.93 -3.22
C ILE A 111 -8.31 3.80 -4.07
N LYS A 112 -9.14 2.84 -4.51
CA LYS A 112 -8.70 1.72 -5.34
C LYS A 112 -8.14 2.16 -6.69
N VAL A 113 -8.78 3.11 -7.37
CA VAL A 113 -8.26 3.69 -8.63
C VAL A 113 -6.95 4.42 -8.38
N THR A 114 -6.84 5.18 -7.30
CA THR A 114 -5.61 5.95 -6.97
C THR A 114 -4.43 5.01 -6.69
N LEU A 115 -4.67 3.91 -5.97
CA LEU A 115 -3.66 2.88 -5.69
C LEU A 115 -3.41 1.95 -6.88
N GLY A 116 -4.14 2.11 -7.98
CA GLY A 116 -4.02 1.28 -9.18
C GLY A 116 -4.53 -0.15 -9.02
N MET A 117 -5.32 -0.42 -7.97
CA MET A 117 -5.91 -1.73 -7.70
C MET A 117 -7.07 -2.06 -8.66
N GLU A 118 -7.80 -1.04 -9.11
CA GLU A 118 -8.90 -1.15 -10.07
C GLU A 118 -8.77 -0.04 -11.13
N GLN A 119 -9.15 -0.34 -12.37
CA GLN A 119 -9.12 0.64 -13.47
C GLN A 119 -10.55 0.97 -13.90
N ASP A 120 -11.13 2.01 -13.30
CA ASP A 120 -12.42 2.54 -13.72
C ASP A 120 -12.22 3.68 -14.73
N LEU A 121 -12.13 3.31 -16.01
CA LEU A 121 -11.97 4.25 -17.13
C LEU A 121 -13.24 5.01 -17.49
N ARG A 122 -14.38 4.77 -16.82
CA ARG A 122 -15.67 5.43 -17.15
C ARG A 122 -16.23 6.27 -16.01
N GLY A 123 -15.82 6.03 -14.77
CA GLY A 123 -16.19 6.82 -13.61
C GLY A 123 -14.99 7.57 -13.03
N SER A 124 -14.52 7.11 -11.87
CA SER A 124 -13.58 7.84 -11.03
C SER A 124 -12.19 8.02 -11.65
N GLY A 125 -11.77 7.12 -12.54
CA GLY A 125 -10.50 7.20 -13.28
C GLY A 125 -10.62 7.79 -14.68
N TYR A 126 -11.80 8.22 -15.13
CA TYR A 126 -12.03 8.72 -16.49
C TYR A 126 -11.10 9.90 -16.85
N HIS A 127 -10.98 10.92 -16.00
CA HIS A 127 -10.12 12.10 -16.27
C HIS A 127 -8.63 11.72 -16.38
N VAL A 128 -8.16 10.83 -15.51
CA VAL A 128 -6.77 10.35 -15.52
C VAL A 128 -6.51 9.46 -16.75
N GLY A 129 -7.48 8.63 -17.14
CA GLY A 129 -7.39 7.81 -18.35
C GLY A 129 -7.34 8.66 -19.62
N GLN A 130 -8.26 9.61 -19.76
CA GLN A 130 -8.33 10.50 -20.92
C GLN A 130 -7.12 11.43 -21.03
N SER A 131 -6.60 11.95 -19.91
CA SER A 131 -5.38 12.77 -19.95
C SER A 131 -4.16 11.97 -20.41
N LYS A 132 -4.03 10.70 -19.99
CA LYS A 132 -2.98 9.80 -20.48
C LYS A 132 -3.12 9.51 -21.98
N ILE A 133 -4.35 9.26 -22.45
CA ILE A 133 -4.63 9.04 -23.88
C ILE A 133 -4.29 10.29 -24.70
N ALA A 134 -4.66 11.48 -24.21
CA ALA A 134 -4.34 12.75 -24.85
C ALA A 134 -2.83 12.92 -25.05
N ILE A 135 -2.04 12.77 -23.97
CA ILE A 135 -0.57 12.83 -24.02
C ILE A 135 -0.02 11.78 -24.99
N GLY A 136 -0.48 10.54 -24.89
CA GLY A 136 -0.01 9.45 -25.76
C GLY A 136 -0.32 9.68 -27.24
N SER A 137 -1.43 10.37 -27.53
CA SER A 137 -1.86 10.65 -28.90
C SER A 137 -1.04 11.74 -29.60
N GLY A 138 -0.29 12.57 -28.86
CA GLY A 138 0.57 13.61 -29.42
C GLY A 138 1.85 13.06 -30.09
N GLY A 139 2.24 11.82 -29.81
CA GLY A 139 3.45 11.22 -30.40
C GLY A 139 4.72 12.05 -30.16
N MET A 140 5.68 12.01 -31.10
CA MET A 140 6.97 12.72 -30.94
C MET A 140 6.86 14.24 -31.16
N SER A 141 6.12 14.66 -32.18
CA SER A 141 6.08 16.06 -32.66
C SER A 141 4.77 16.79 -32.36
N GLY A 142 3.78 16.11 -31.78
CA GLY A 142 2.47 16.69 -31.49
C GLY A 142 1.51 16.65 -32.67
N LYS A 143 0.24 17.00 -32.41
CA LYS A 143 -0.78 17.18 -33.45
C LYS A 143 -0.82 18.59 -34.04
N GLY A 144 -0.06 19.52 -33.45
CA GLY A 144 -0.07 20.94 -33.78
C GLY A 144 -0.98 21.75 -32.87
N PHE A 145 -0.65 23.03 -32.72
CA PHE A 145 -1.36 23.97 -31.86
C PHE A 145 -2.86 24.03 -32.21
N LEU A 146 -3.73 23.88 -31.21
CA LEU A 146 -5.20 23.84 -31.34
C LEU A 146 -5.77 22.69 -32.20
N ASN A 147 -4.95 21.71 -32.57
CA ASN A 147 -5.36 20.51 -33.30
C ASN A 147 -5.48 19.28 -32.40
N GLY A 148 -5.45 19.46 -31.07
CA GLY A 148 -5.69 18.40 -30.10
C GLY A 148 -7.11 17.83 -30.24
N THR A 149 -7.23 16.52 -30.48
CA THR A 149 -8.52 15.85 -30.62
C THR A 149 -9.18 15.60 -29.27
N GLN A 150 -8.38 15.27 -28.24
CA GLN A 150 -8.90 14.99 -26.91
C GLN A 150 -9.20 16.29 -26.17
N THR A 151 -8.32 17.28 -26.34
CA THR A 151 -8.50 18.62 -25.79
C THR A 151 -9.69 19.37 -26.42
N LYS A 152 -9.85 19.32 -27.75
CA LYS A 152 -10.91 20.09 -28.44
C LYS A 152 -12.30 19.54 -28.20
N LEU A 153 -12.43 18.23 -28.09
CA LEU A 153 -13.70 17.56 -27.83
C LEU A 153 -14.06 17.54 -26.33
N LYS A 154 -13.27 18.22 -25.47
CA LYS A 154 -13.46 18.32 -24.02
C LYS A 154 -13.68 16.95 -23.37
N TYR A 155 -12.95 15.93 -23.84
CA TYR A 155 -12.99 14.61 -23.19
C TYR A 155 -12.34 14.66 -21.80
N VAL A 156 -11.51 15.67 -21.52
CA VAL A 156 -10.98 16.01 -20.20
C VAL A 156 -11.64 17.31 -19.72
N PRO A 157 -12.63 17.26 -18.80
CA PRO A 157 -13.44 18.43 -18.41
C PRO A 157 -12.66 19.58 -17.75
N GLU A 158 -11.43 19.34 -17.28
CA GLU A 158 -10.56 20.31 -16.56
C GLU A 158 -9.14 20.38 -17.16
N GLN A 159 -9.06 20.41 -18.50
CA GLN A 159 -7.81 20.46 -19.25
C GLN A 159 -7.05 21.80 -19.16
N ASP A 160 -7.72 22.89 -18.79
CA ASP A 160 -7.09 24.22 -18.71
C ASP A 160 -6.50 24.51 -17.33
N THR A 161 -6.90 23.72 -16.32
CA THR A 161 -6.55 23.88 -14.91
C THR A 161 -5.67 22.72 -14.45
N ASP A 162 -6.28 21.65 -13.94
CA ASP A 162 -5.59 20.53 -13.29
C ASP A 162 -4.89 19.61 -14.30
N PHE A 163 -5.31 19.64 -15.57
CA PHE A 163 -4.78 18.79 -16.63
C PHE A 163 -4.10 19.55 -17.77
N ILE A 164 -3.59 20.77 -17.54
CA ILE A 164 -2.92 21.59 -18.58
C ILE A 164 -1.77 20.88 -19.30
N PHE A 165 -1.08 19.99 -18.60
CA PHE A 165 0.01 19.22 -19.19
C PHE A 165 -0.46 18.24 -20.28
N CYS A 166 -1.71 17.75 -20.24
CA CYS A 166 -2.19 16.84 -21.28
C CYS A 166 -2.42 17.57 -22.61
N THR A 167 -2.83 18.83 -22.56
CA THR A 167 -2.96 19.70 -23.74
C THR A 167 -1.60 19.93 -24.40
N ILE A 168 -0.58 20.25 -23.59
CA ILE A 168 0.79 20.41 -24.07
C ILE A 168 1.31 19.13 -24.72
N GLY A 169 1.09 17.99 -24.07
CA GLY A 169 1.50 16.67 -24.58
C GLY A 169 0.80 16.28 -25.86
N GLU A 170 -0.48 16.60 -26.03
CA GLU A 170 -1.22 16.30 -27.25
C GLU A 170 -0.80 17.22 -28.42
N GLU A 171 -0.66 18.52 -28.16
CA GLU A 171 -0.44 19.52 -29.22
C GLU A 171 1.01 19.62 -29.66
N TRP A 172 1.96 19.58 -28.71
CA TRP A 172 3.39 19.75 -28.97
C TRP A 172 4.20 18.46 -28.85
N GLY A 173 3.54 17.35 -28.49
CA GLY A 173 4.13 16.02 -28.43
C GLY A 173 5.21 15.88 -27.36
N PHE A 174 6.01 14.83 -27.51
CA PHE A 174 7.13 14.55 -26.63
C PHE A 174 8.14 15.69 -26.60
N ILE A 175 8.53 16.23 -27.76
CA ILE A 175 9.56 17.28 -27.86
C ILE A 175 9.15 18.54 -27.07
N GLY A 176 7.93 19.04 -27.28
CA GLY A 176 7.46 20.22 -26.55
C GLY A 176 7.31 19.96 -25.06
N SER A 177 6.79 18.78 -24.69
CA SER A 177 6.66 18.37 -23.28
C SER A 177 8.01 18.32 -22.57
N THR A 178 9.05 17.77 -23.20
CA THR A 178 10.40 17.71 -22.65
C THR A 178 11.00 19.09 -22.47
N ILE A 179 10.86 19.98 -23.45
CA ILE A 179 11.36 21.37 -23.36
C ILE A 179 10.73 22.08 -22.15
N ILE A 180 9.42 21.94 -21.96
CA ILE A 180 8.71 22.57 -20.85
C ILE A 180 9.17 22.01 -19.51
N LEU A 181 9.31 20.68 -19.38
CA LEU A 181 9.84 20.06 -18.16
C LEU A 181 11.26 20.54 -17.84
N LEU A 182 12.13 20.69 -18.85
CA LEU A 182 13.48 21.21 -18.67
C LEU A 182 13.48 22.67 -18.21
N LEU A 183 12.60 23.52 -18.77
CA LEU A 183 12.45 24.91 -18.35
C LEU A 183 12.01 25.00 -16.87
N PHE A 184 11.04 24.18 -16.46
CA PHE A 184 10.64 24.11 -15.05
C PHE A 184 11.76 23.59 -14.15
N ALA A 185 12.54 22.61 -14.60
CA ALA A 185 13.68 22.09 -13.84
C ALA A 185 14.77 23.16 -13.64
N VAL A 186 15.11 23.93 -14.68
CA VAL A 186 16.06 25.05 -14.60
C VAL A 186 15.53 26.17 -13.71
N PHE A 187 14.22 26.44 -13.73
CA PHE A 187 13.61 27.48 -12.88
C PHE A 187 13.65 27.13 -11.38
N ILE A 188 13.58 25.84 -11.04
CA ILE A 188 13.60 25.37 -9.65
C ILE A 188 15.02 25.30 -9.07
N LEU A 189 16.04 25.09 -9.92
CA LEU A 189 17.46 25.02 -9.53
C LEU A 189 18.07 26.41 -9.30
#